data_AF-A0A6P6A820-F1
#
_entry.id   AF-A0A6P6A820-F1
#
_cell.length_a   1.000
_cell.length_b   1.000
_cell.length_c   1.000
_cell.angle_alpha   90.00
_cell.angle_beta   90.00
_cell.angle_gamma   90.00
#
_symmetry.space_group_name_H-M   'P 1'
#
loop_
_entity.id
_entity.type
_entity.pdbx_description
1 polymer ?
#
loop_
_entity_poly.entity_id
_entity_poly.type
_entity_poly.pdbx_seq_one_letter_code
_entity_poly.pdbx_strand_id
1 'polypeptide(L)'
;MGCLYKAIGSFTFFHSSNSITQNNYHNLVDNFDQGLDELRKLAEAYYLAGPDSVRNSAEEFFSEMDDDGDGYISRNEFQEFMRQIGDTKMTSSPVFWQLSSRGDEKLDFMDIMTLYYVMKSGRPFCDGTHCGGDLMRGAYFACRQCFYSSKSFCLCPECFMNKKHTHDPSHQFLDNFTLLEVKRQEAVLREAEASNQQASSVNIGIYERQENDNEQIAGSSSSASNPALPPSSLALVPIARRNKWKVAFRAFNSAVNYGFLASEVCNIL
;
A
#
# COMPACT_ATOMS: atom_id res chain seq x y z
N MET A 1 25.61 22.25 21.59
CA MET A 1 25.72 21.86 23.01
C MET A 1 24.36 22.04 23.66
N GLY A 2 23.71 20.95 24.10
CA GLY A 2 22.81 20.96 25.26
C GLY A 2 21.29 21.17 25.06
N CYS A 3 20.56 20.06 25.22
CA CYS A 3 19.21 19.95 25.79
C CYS A 3 17.98 20.42 25.01
N LEU A 4 17.34 19.47 24.30
CA LEU A 4 15.87 19.29 24.30
C LEU A 4 15.46 17.86 23.87
N TYR A 5 16.20 16.85 24.32
CA TYR A 5 15.75 15.45 24.33
C TYR A 5 15.63 14.98 25.78
N LYS A 6 14.48 15.23 26.40
CA LYS A 6 14.09 14.65 27.68
C LYS A 6 12.57 14.72 27.84
N ALA A 7 11.88 13.71 27.28
CA ALA A 7 10.66 13.11 27.83
C ALA A 7 10.01 12.19 26.77
N ILE A 8 10.56 10.99 26.59
CA ILE A 8 9.74 9.84 26.24
C ILE A 8 10.18 8.74 27.20
N GLY A 9 9.36 8.53 28.24
CA GLY A 9 9.68 7.66 29.35
C GLY A 9 9.90 6.22 28.91
N SER A 10 10.86 5.56 29.58
CA SER A 10 11.05 4.12 29.55
C SER A 10 9.75 3.38 29.83
N PHE A 11 9.17 2.72 28.82
CA PHE A 11 8.23 1.64 29.04
C PHE A 11 9.04 0.39 29.41
N THR A 12 9.23 0.16 30.71
CA THR A 12 9.68 -1.15 31.20
C THR A 12 8.51 -2.13 31.09
N PHE A 13 8.63 -3.10 30.20
CA PHE A 13 7.70 -4.23 30.07
C PHE A 13 7.73 -5.05 31.37
N PHE A 14 6.62 -5.08 32.12
CA PHE A 14 6.45 -6.02 33.22
C PHE A 14 6.47 -7.45 32.67
N HIS A 15 7.46 -8.25 33.08
CA HIS A 15 7.37 -9.70 32.97
C HIS A 15 6.43 -10.21 34.07
N SER A 16 5.20 -10.55 33.69
CA SER A 16 4.32 -11.38 34.53
C SER A 16 4.19 -12.74 33.87
N SER A 17 4.88 -13.72 34.43
CA SER A 17 4.74 -15.14 34.08
C SER A 17 3.36 -15.63 34.49
N ASN A 18 2.41 -15.66 33.55
CA ASN A 18 1.15 -16.37 33.74
C ASN A 18 1.06 -17.52 32.75
N SER A 19 1.04 -18.74 33.30
CA SER A 19 0.79 -19.99 32.59
C SER A 19 -0.61 -19.95 31.95
N ILE A 20 -0.66 -19.91 30.61
CA ILE A 20 -1.91 -19.91 29.86
C ILE A 20 -2.42 -21.36 29.76
N THR A 21 -3.56 -21.64 30.40
CA THR A 21 -4.27 -22.93 30.28
C THR A 21 -5.13 -22.97 29.01
N GLN A 22 -5.41 -24.19 28.52
CA GLN A 22 -6.05 -24.51 27.24
C GLN A 22 -7.42 -23.85 26.94
N ASN A 23 -8.05 -23.17 27.90
CA ASN A 23 -9.36 -22.52 27.72
C ASN A 23 -9.32 -21.19 26.93
N ASN A 24 -8.13 -20.71 26.52
CA ASN A 24 -7.99 -19.49 25.71
C ASN A 24 -7.95 -19.74 24.19
N TYR A 25 -7.94 -20.98 23.71
CA TYR A 25 -7.88 -21.25 22.27
C TYR A 25 -9.18 -20.92 21.54
N HIS A 26 -10.34 -21.05 22.19
CA HIS A 26 -11.63 -20.77 21.56
C HIS A 26 -11.88 -19.27 21.33
N ASN A 27 -11.28 -18.40 22.15
CA ASN A 27 -11.35 -16.94 21.97
C ASN A 27 -10.34 -16.38 20.96
N LEU A 28 -9.39 -17.20 20.47
CA LEU A 28 -8.40 -16.76 19.48
C LEU A 28 -8.90 -16.95 18.03
N VAL A 29 -9.81 -17.89 17.81
CA VAL A 29 -10.41 -18.13 16.48
C VAL A 29 -11.41 -17.01 16.14
N ASP A 30 -12.16 -16.52 17.12
CA ASP A 30 -13.13 -15.42 16.94
C ASP A 30 -12.45 -14.05 16.69
N ASN A 31 -11.21 -13.85 17.16
CA ASN A 31 -10.44 -12.62 16.94
C ASN A 31 -9.76 -12.56 15.55
N PHE A 32 -9.56 -13.71 14.89
CA PHE A 32 -8.88 -13.77 13.58
C PHE A 32 -9.80 -13.32 12.43
N ASP A 33 -11.10 -13.59 12.54
CA ASP A 33 -12.14 -13.20 11.58
C ASP A 33 -12.44 -11.68 11.67
N GLN A 34 -12.47 -11.15 12.90
CA GLN A 34 -12.76 -9.74 13.16
C GLN A 34 -11.84 -8.77 12.41
N GLY A 35 -10.54 -9.07 12.29
CA GLY A 35 -9.61 -8.19 11.61
C GLY A 35 -9.88 -8.05 10.11
N LEU A 36 -10.35 -9.11 9.46
CA LEU A 36 -10.71 -9.09 8.04
C LEU A 36 -12.02 -8.32 7.83
N ASP A 37 -12.99 -8.52 8.73
CA ASP A 37 -14.26 -7.78 8.67
C ASP A 37 -14.05 -6.27 8.79
N GLU A 38 -13.09 -5.81 9.60
CA GLU A 38 -12.74 -4.39 9.63
C GLU A 38 -12.15 -3.91 8.30
N LEU A 39 -11.38 -4.74 7.58
CA LEU A 39 -10.92 -4.39 6.22
C LEU A 39 -12.08 -4.29 5.24
N ARG A 40 -13.06 -5.21 5.32
CA ARG A 40 -14.27 -5.18 4.48
C ARG A 40 -15.07 -3.92 4.73
N LYS A 41 -15.31 -3.57 6.00
CA LYS A 41 -15.99 -2.32 6.39
C LYS A 41 -15.28 -1.08 5.86
N LEU A 42 -13.95 -1.05 5.93
CA LEU A 42 -13.17 0.06 5.37
C LEU A 42 -13.35 0.14 3.86
N ALA A 43 -13.23 -0.99 3.15
CA ALA A 43 -13.44 -1.03 1.71
C ALA A 43 -14.86 -0.60 1.30
N GLU A 44 -15.88 -1.09 2.03
CA GLU A 44 -17.27 -0.70 1.85
C GLU A 44 -17.48 0.81 2.09
N ALA A 45 -16.90 1.36 3.15
CA ALA A 45 -16.98 2.79 3.44
C ALA A 45 -16.38 3.63 2.30
N TYR A 46 -15.22 3.24 1.76
CA TYR A 46 -14.63 3.93 0.60
C TYR A 46 -15.47 3.78 -0.67
N TYR A 47 -16.04 2.59 -0.91
CA TYR A 47 -16.92 2.33 -2.03
C TYR A 47 -18.20 3.19 -1.98
N LEU A 48 -18.88 3.20 -0.82
CA LEU A 48 -20.11 3.98 -0.61
C LEU A 48 -19.86 5.49 -0.65
N ALA A 49 -18.72 5.95 -0.15
CA ALA A 49 -18.33 7.36 -0.21
C ALA A 49 -17.93 7.82 -1.62
N GLY A 50 -17.62 6.90 -2.53
CA GLY A 50 -17.26 7.21 -3.91
C GLY A 50 -18.44 7.79 -4.71
N PRO A 51 -18.19 8.67 -5.70
CA PRO A 51 -19.22 9.12 -6.62
C PRO A 51 -19.74 7.96 -7.49
N ASP A 52 -20.89 8.14 -8.15
CA ASP A 52 -21.49 7.13 -9.04
C ASP A 52 -20.50 6.61 -10.09
N SER A 53 -19.63 7.47 -10.63
CA SER A 53 -18.60 7.07 -11.59
C SER A 53 -17.62 6.05 -11.00
N VAL A 54 -17.23 6.18 -9.73
CA VAL A 54 -16.36 5.22 -9.05
C VAL A 54 -17.10 3.91 -8.80
N ARG A 55 -18.37 3.97 -8.37
CA ARG A 55 -19.19 2.77 -8.13
C ARG A 55 -19.45 1.98 -9.41
N ASN A 56 -19.83 2.65 -10.49
CA ASN A 56 -20.03 2.03 -11.80
C ASN A 56 -18.73 1.40 -12.31
N SER A 57 -17.59 2.08 -12.19
CA SER A 57 -16.31 1.50 -12.58
C SER A 57 -15.87 0.32 -11.69
N ALA A 58 -16.33 0.25 -10.44
CA ALA A 58 -16.09 -0.90 -9.57
C ALA A 58 -16.90 -2.12 -10.03
N GLU A 59 -18.17 -1.92 -10.40
CA GLU A 59 -19.04 -2.95 -10.97
C GLU A 59 -18.49 -3.47 -12.31
N GLU A 60 -18.08 -2.56 -13.21
CA GLU A 60 -17.42 -2.91 -14.47
C GLU A 60 -16.13 -3.70 -14.19
N PHE A 61 -15.30 -3.24 -13.25
CA PHE A 61 -14.08 -3.94 -12.89
C PHE A 61 -14.34 -5.37 -12.40
N PHE A 62 -15.33 -5.55 -11.52
CA PHE A 62 -15.73 -6.87 -11.04
C PHE A 62 -16.26 -7.75 -12.17
N SER A 63 -17.19 -7.25 -12.97
CA SER A 63 -17.75 -7.98 -14.12
C SER A 63 -16.70 -8.35 -15.15
N GLU A 64 -15.63 -7.58 -15.28
CA GLU A 64 -14.54 -7.92 -16.20
C GLU A 64 -13.65 -9.03 -15.66
N MET A 65 -13.50 -9.14 -14.33
CA MET A 65 -12.78 -10.23 -13.67
C MET A 65 -13.56 -11.55 -13.67
N ASP A 66 -14.88 -11.48 -13.50
CA ASP A 66 -15.83 -12.60 -13.56
C ASP A 66 -16.03 -13.04 -15.02
N ASP A 67 -15.17 -13.95 -15.49
CA ASP A 67 -15.08 -14.30 -16.91
C ASP A 67 -16.18 -15.28 -17.33
N ASP A 68 -16.62 -16.14 -16.42
CA ASP A 68 -17.71 -17.08 -16.66
C ASP A 68 -19.10 -16.53 -16.29
N GLY A 69 -19.15 -15.39 -15.60
CA GLY A 69 -20.37 -14.65 -15.28
C GLY A 69 -21.20 -15.31 -14.19
N ASP A 70 -20.57 -16.10 -13.30
CA ASP A 70 -21.26 -16.82 -12.23
C ASP A 70 -21.55 -15.95 -11.00
N GLY A 71 -21.10 -14.69 -11.02
CA GLY A 71 -21.26 -13.71 -9.95
C GLY A 71 -20.15 -13.77 -8.89
N TYR A 72 -19.12 -14.57 -9.09
CA TYR A 72 -17.99 -14.75 -8.17
C TYR A 72 -16.67 -14.83 -8.92
N ILE A 73 -15.57 -14.52 -8.24
CA ILE A 73 -14.22 -14.70 -8.78
C ILE A 73 -13.63 -16.00 -8.24
N SER A 74 -13.39 -16.94 -9.14
CA SER A 74 -12.67 -18.19 -8.85
C SER A 74 -11.17 -17.94 -8.61
N ARG A 75 -10.51 -18.92 -8.00
CA ARG A 75 -9.05 -18.89 -7.81
C ARG A 75 -8.28 -18.72 -9.13
N ASN A 76 -8.75 -19.35 -10.21
CA ASN A 76 -8.08 -19.28 -11.51
C ASN A 76 -8.17 -17.87 -12.12
N GLU A 77 -9.35 -17.24 -12.05
CA GLU A 77 -9.55 -15.87 -12.51
C GLU A 77 -8.71 -14.89 -11.70
N PHE A 78 -8.71 -15.03 -10.38
CA PHE A 78 -7.87 -14.24 -9.48
C PHE A 78 -6.38 -14.36 -9.84
N GLN A 79 -5.86 -15.58 -10.00
CA GLN A 79 -4.43 -15.80 -10.28
C GLN A 79 -4.02 -15.22 -11.63
N GLU A 80 -4.83 -15.44 -12.65
CA GLU A 80 -4.58 -14.89 -13.98
C GLU A 80 -4.67 -13.35 -13.96
N PHE A 81 -5.56 -12.78 -13.14
CA PHE A 81 -5.69 -11.33 -12.95
C PHE A 81 -4.42 -10.74 -12.36
N MET A 82 -3.96 -11.29 -11.23
CA MET A 82 -2.74 -10.85 -10.57
C MET A 82 -1.51 -10.95 -11.48
N ARG A 83 -1.42 -12.03 -12.26
CA ARG A 83 -0.36 -12.23 -13.25
C ARG A 83 -0.38 -11.14 -14.33
N GLN A 84 -1.56 -10.71 -14.79
CA GLN A 84 -1.69 -9.70 -15.85
C GLN A 84 -1.36 -8.28 -15.39
N ILE A 85 -1.73 -7.92 -14.16
CA ILE A 85 -1.37 -6.62 -13.59
C ILE A 85 0.10 -6.58 -13.11
N GLY A 86 0.75 -7.73 -13.02
CA GLY A 86 2.17 -7.85 -12.67
C GLY A 86 2.44 -7.93 -11.17
N ASP A 87 1.42 -8.18 -10.35
CA ASP A 87 1.55 -8.32 -8.90
C ASP A 87 1.80 -9.78 -8.52
N THR A 88 3.04 -10.22 -8.76
CA THR A 88 3.46 -11.60 -8.48
C THR A 88 3.50 -11.93 -6.99
N LYS A 89 3.57 -10.91 -6.11
CA LYS A 89 3.51 -11.10 -4.66
C LYS A 89 2.09 -11.51 -4.25
N MET A 90 1.07 -10.84 -4.77
CA MET A 90 -0.32 -11.21 -4.51
C MET A 90 -0.65 -12.60 -5.04
N THR A 91 -0.13 -12.97 -6.22
CA THR A 91 -0.37 -14.31 -6.81
C THR A 91 0.11 -15.46 -5.91
N SER A 92 1.23 -15.29 -5.22
CA SER A 92 1.83 -16.33 -4.36
C SER A 92 1.45 -16.23 -2.89
N SER A 93 0.83 -15.12 -2.48
CA SER A 93 0.37 -14.90 -1.11
C SER A 93 -0.87 -15.74 -0.77
N PRO A 94 -1.14 -15.97 0.53
CA PRO A 94 -2.38 -16.62 0.96
C PRO A 94 -3.63 -15.71 0.81
N VAL A 95 -3.49 -14.48 0.28
CA VAL A 95 -4.53 -13.44 0.33
C VAL A 95 -5.87 -13.88 -0.26
N PHE A 96 -5.86 -14.72 -1.31
CA PHE A 96 -7.09 -15.25 -1.89
C PHE A 96 -7.94 -15.98 -0.84
N TRP A 97 -7.31 -16.91 -0.12
CA TRP A 97 -7.97 -17.68 0.93
C TRP A 97 -8.31 -16.83 2.14
N GLN A 98 -7.49 -15.81 2.42
CA GLN A 98 -7.75 -14.88 3.51
C GLN A 98 -8.90 -13.93 3.21
N LEU A 99 -9.24 -13.71 1.94
CA LEU A 99 -10.36 -12.85 1.54
C LEU A 99 -11.66 -13.62 1.40
N SER A 100 -11.65 -14.92 1.09
CA SER A 100 -12.90 -15.69 0.95
C SER A 100 -13.63 -15.79 2.30
N SER A 101 -14.72 -15.04 2.47
CA SER A 101 -15.55 -15.01 3.69
C SER A 101 -16.16 -16.37 4.04
N ARG A 102 -16.36 -17.23 3.05
CA ARG A 102 -17.17 -18.45 3.17
C ARG A 102 -16.38 -19.74 3.04
N GLY A 103 -15.08 -19.65 2.77
CA GLY A 103 -14.22 -20.83 2.54
C GLY A 103 -14.68 -21.68 1.34
N ASP A 104 -15.47 -21.12 0.43
CA ASP A 104 -16.08 -21.76 -0.74
C ASP A 104 -15.23 -21.63 -2.01
N GLU A 105 -13.95 -21.27 -1.84
CA GLU A 105 -12.98 -21.07 -2.92
C GLU A 105 -13.38 -20.00 -3.94
N LYS A 106 -14.24 -19.05 -3.53
CA LYS A 106 -14.74 -17.95 -4.35
C LYS A 106 -14.66 -16.62 -3.61
N LEU A 107 -14.57 -15.54 -4.38
CA LEU A 107 -14.60 -14.16 -3.88
C LEU A 107 -15.82 -13.44 -4.44
N ASP A 108 -16.62 -12.84 -3.56
CA ASP A 108 -17.73 -11.99 -3.99
C ASP A 108 -17.26 -10.57 -4.35
N PHE A 109 -18.21 -9.71 -4.74
CA PHE A 109 -17.94 -8.32 -5.07
C PHE A 109 -17.18 -7.57 -3.97
N MET A 110 -17.59 -7.73 -2.71
CA MET A 110 -16.99 -7.01 -1.59
C MET A 110 -15.62 -7.59 -1.20
N ASP A 111 -15.38 -8.87 -1.41
CA ASP A 111 -14.05 -9.45 -1.28
C ASP A 111 -13.07 -8.85 -2.32
N ILE A 112 -13.51 -8.60 -3.55
CA ILE A 112 -12.71 -7.91 -4.57
C ILE A 112 -12.51 -6.42 -4.26
N MET A 113 -13.52 -5.73 -3.71
CA MET A 113 -13.33 -4.36 -3.24
C MET A 113 -12.35 -4.29 -2.06
N THR A 114 -12.37 -5.29 -1.19
CA THR A 114 -11.44 -5.40 -0.06
C THR A 114 -10.01 -5.65 -0.55
N LEU A 115 -9.84 -6.53 -1.52
CA LEU A 115 -8.57 -6.74 -2.21
C LEU A 115 -8.04 -5.44 -2.84
N TYR A 116 -8.89 -4.70 -3.55
CA TYR A 116 -8.52 -3.44 -4.16
C TYR A 116 -8.08 -2.42 -3.09
N TYR A 117 -8.82 -2.30 -1.99
CA TYR A 117 -8.44 -1.47 -0.85
C TYR A 117 -7.08 -1.88 -0.27
N VAL A 118 -6.82 -3.18 -0.07
CA VAL A 118 -5.54 -3.71 0.41
C VAL A 118 -4.39 -3.30 -0.52
N MET A 119 -4.56 -3.45 -1.83
CA MET A 119 -3.56 -3.05 -2.83
C MET A 119 -3.29 -1.54 -2.81
N LYS A 120 -4.36 -0.72 -2.77
CA LYS A 120 -4.26 0.73 -2.87
C LYS A 120 -3.77 1.41 -1.60
N SER A 121 -4.13 0.87 -0.44
CA SER A 121 -3.61 1.33 0.85
C SER A 121 -2.17 0.87 1.11
N GLY A 122 -1.61 -0.01 0.25
CA GLY A 122 -0.26 -0.54 0.43
C GLY A 122 -0.13 -1.42 1.67
N ARG A 123 -1.22 -2.09 2.08
CA ARG A 123 -1.23 -2.93 3.29
C ARG A 123 -0.18 -4.03 3.15
N PRO A 124 0.73 -4.18 4.15
CA PRO A 124 1.82 -5.12 4.03
C PRO A 124 1.38 -6.55 4.32
N PHE A 125 2.24 -7.48 3.92
CA PHE A 125 2.20 -8.88 4.30
C PHE A 125 3.30 -9.15 5.32
N CYS A 126 3.13 -10.22 6.08
CA CYS A 126 4.05 -10.64 7.12
C CYS A 126 5.36 -11.20 6.55
N ASP A 127 6.50 -10.61 6.89
CA ASP A 127 7.84 -11.13 6.53
C ASP A 127 8.36 -12.16 7.56
N GLY A 128 7.51 -12.56 8.50
CA GLY A 128 7.81 -13.58 9.51
C GLY A 128 7.73 -15.00 8.95
N THR A 129 8.47 -15.93 9.55
CA THR A 129 8.53 -17.33 9.11
C THR A 129 7.39 -18.21 9.62
N HIS A 130 6.64 -17.73 10.61
CA HIS A 130 5.53 -18.48 11.22
C HIS A 130 4.19 -18.30 10.48
N CYS A 131 3.89 -17.06 10.10
CA CYS A 131 2.63 -16.61 9.47
C CYS A 131 2.57 -16.87 7.95
N GLY A 132 3.63 -17.38 7.33
CA GLY A 132 3.63 -17.73 5.90
C GLY A 132 3.30 -16.59 4.92
N GLY A 133 3.48 -15.33 5.31
CA GLY A 133 3.12 -14.20 4.45
C GLY A 133 1.67 -13.74 4.57
N ASP A 134 1.01 -13.94 5.72
CA ASP A 134 -0.34 -13.43 5.97
C ASP A 134 -0.48 -11.92 5.78
N LEU A 135 -1.64 -11.48 5.26
CA LEU A 135 -2.06 -10.09 5.19
C LEU A 135 -2.14 -9.44 6.57
N MET A 136 -1.59 -8.23 6.73
CA MET A 136 -1.77 -7.44 7.94
C MET A 136 -3.17 -6.82 8.01
N ARG A 137 -4.02 -7.44 8.82
CA ARG A 137 -5.42 -7.03 9.02
C ARG A 137 -5.58 -5.87 10.01
N GLY A 138 -4.74 -5.85 11.05
CA GLY A 138 -4.80 -4.85 12.12
C GLY A 138 -3.44 -4.21 12.39
N ALA A 139 -3.12 -4.02 13.67
CA ALA A 139 -1.83 -3.48 14.08
C ALA A 139 -0.67 -4.42 13.66
N TYR A 140 0.40 -3.83 13.15
CA TYR A 140 1.60 -4.55 12.71
C TYR A 140 2.84 -3.73 13.03
N PHE A 141 3.99 -4.41 13.11
CA PHE A 141 5.29 -3.78 13.33
C PHE A 141 6.01 -3.60 12.00
N ALA A 142 6.44 -2.37 11.70
CA ALA A 142 7.27 -2.07 10.54
C ALA A 142 8.68 -1.69 10.97
N CYS A 143 9.66 -2.19 10.23
CA CYS A 143 11.05 -1.75 10.37
C CYS A 143 11.18 -0.28 9.92
N ARG A 144 11.57 0.59 10.85
CA ARG A 144 11.71 2.04 10.61
C ARG A 144 12.70 2.34 9.49
N GLN A 145 13.81 1.61 9.46
CA GLN A 145 14.89 1.79 8.50
C GLN A 145 14.49 1.31 7.09
N CYS A 146 13.77 0.20 6.99
CA CYS A 146 13.33 -0.35 5.70
C CYS A 146 12.06 0.31 5.16
N PHE A 147 11.32 1.08 5.98
CA PHE A 147 10.02 1.64 5.65
C PHE A 147 10.01 2.47 4.35
N TYR A 148 11.09 3.20 4.07
CA TYR A 148 11.23 4.02 2.87
C TYR A 148 11.79 3.29 1.65
N SER A 149 12.25 2.06 1.85
CA SER A 149 12.80 1.26 0.76
C SER A 149 11.66 0.61 -0.05
N SER A 150 11.96 0.22 -1.29
CA SER A 150 11.05 -0.60 -2.10
C SER A 150 10.75 -1.98 -1.50
N LYS A 151 11.46 -2.36 -0.43
CA LYS A 151 11.29 -3.62 0.31
C LYS A 151 11.11 -3.33 1.80
N SER A 152 9.95 -2.78 2.16
CA SER A 152 9.54 -2.65 3.56
C SER A 152 9.56 -4.02 4.25
N PHE A 153 9.94 -4.06 5.53
CA PHE A 153 9.93 -5.28 6.34
C PHE A 153 8.90 -5.13 7.46
N CYS A 154 7.83 -5.93 7.42
CA CYS A 154 6.69 -5.84 8.33
C CYS A 154 6.40 -7.18 9.00
N LEU A 155 6.03 -7.14 10.27
CA LEU A 155 5.76 -8.33 11.10
C LEU A 155 4.41 -8.21 11.78
N CYS A 156 3.68 -9.33 11.84
CA CYS A 156 2.52 -9.42 12.72
C CYS A 156 3.00 -9.42 14.19
N PRO A 157 2.11 -9.10 15.15
CA PRO A 157 2.46 -9.11 16.57
C PRO A 157 3.08 -10.44 17.03
N GLU A 158 2.55 -11.57 16.56
CA GLU A 158 3.06 -12.90 16.93
C GLU A 158 4.49 -13.15 16.41
N CYS A 159 4.78 -12.82 15.15
CA CYS A 159 6.11 -13.00 14.58
C CYS A 159 7.14 -12.04 15.19
N PHE A 160 6.70 -10.85 15.59
CA PHE A 160 7.53 -9.89 16.30
C PHE A 160 7.86 -10.39 17.72
N MET A 161 6.83 -10.71 18.52
CA MET A 161 6.98 -11.14 19.92
C MET A 161 7.82 -12.42 20.05
N ASN A 162 7.57 -13.40 19.17
CA ASN A 162 8.25 -14.70 19.21
C ASN A 162 9.58 -14.73 18.45
N LYS A 163 10.04 -13.58 17.93
CA LYS A 163 11.28 -13.45 17.12
C LYS A 163 11.33 -14.45 15.97
N LYS A 164 10.18 -14.71 15.33
CA LYS A 164 10.05 -15.63 14.18
C LYS A 164 10.35 -14.91 12.87
N HIS A 165 11.53 -14.31 12.78
CA HIS A 165 11.96 -13.55 11.62
C HIS A 165 13.49 -13.45 11.60
N THR A 166 14.06 -13.27 10.41
CA THR A 166 15.48 -12.98 10.22
C THR A 166 15.61 -11.59 9.61
N HIS A 167 16.05 -10.63 10.40
CA HIS A 167 16.24 -9.25 9.98
C HIS A 167 17.46 -8.65 10.69
N ASP A 168 17.94 -7.50 10.23
CA ASP A 168 19.07 -6.81 10.86
C ASP A 168 18.77 -6.51 12.35
N PRO A 169 19.56 -7.03 13.30
CA PRO A 169 19.32 -6.83 14.73
C PRO A 169 19.46 -5.37 15.21
N SER A 170 20.12 -4.51 14.43
CA SER A 170 20.29 -3.09 14.73
C SER A 170 19.08 -2.25 14.32
N HIS A 171 18.18 -2.81 13.51
CA HIS A 171 16.98 -2.11 13.05
C HIS A 171 15.94 -2.01 14.15
N GLN A 172 15.18 -0.92 14.11
CA GLN A 172 14.14 -0.62 15.08
C GLN A 172 12.78 -0.86 14.44
N PHE A 173 11.89 -1.45 15.21
CA PHE A 173 10.51 -1.68 14.80
C PHE A 173 9.59 -0.73 15.56
N LEU A 174 8.61 -0.18 14.84
CA LEU A 174 7.51 0.60 15.41
C LEU A 174 6.21 -0.03 14.92
N ASP A 175 5.18 -0.03 15.76
CA ASP A 175 3.85 -0.35 15.25
C ASP A 175 3.38 0.72 14.26
N ASN A 176 2.40 0.37 13.42
CA ASN A 176 1.91 1.23 12.35
C ASN A 176 1.34 2.58 12.86
N PHE A 177 0.73 2.65 14.04
CA PHE A 177 0.23 3.91 14.60
C PHE A 177 1.38 4.80 15.08
N THR A 178 2.31 4.22 15.85
CA THR A 178 3.51 4.94 16.32
C THR A 178 4.36 5.42 15.14
N LEU A 179 4.50 4.59 14.11
CA LEU A 179 5.23 4.96 12.90
C LEU A 179 4.57 6.16 12.20
N LEU A 180 3.25 6.12 12.00
CA LEU A 180 2.52 7.24 11.39
C LEU A 180 2.67 8.54 12.20
N GLU A 181 2.61 8.47 13.53
CA GLU A 181 2.79 9.65 14.39
C GLU A 181 4.22 10.21 14.30
N VAL A 182 5.25 9.34 14.29
CA VAL A 182 6.64 9.78 14.05
C VAL A 182 6.77 10.47 12.70
N LYS A 183 6.13 9.95 11.64
CA LYS A 183 6.16 10.57 10.31
C LYS A 183 5.45 11.92 10.28
N ARG A 184 4.31 12.03 10.97
CA ARG A 184 3.58 13.30 11.11
C ARG A 184 4.43 14.35 11.81
N GLN A 185 5.09 13.99 12.92
CA GLN A 185 5.99 14.88 13.64
C GLN A 185 7.21 15.28 12.81
N GLU A 186 7.83 14.33 12.09
CA GLU A 186 8.93 14.60 11.16
C GLU A 186 8.50 15.55 10.01
N ALA A 187 7.25 15.51 9.56
CA ALA A 187 6.72 16.45 8.56
C ALA A 187 6.56 17.86 9.14
N VAL A 188 5.93 18.00 10.31
CA VAL A 188 5.74 19.30 10.98
C VAL A 188 7.08 19.98 11.28
N LEU A 189 8.07 19.24 11.76
CA LEU A 189 9.40 19.78 12.04
C LEU A 189 10.09 20.29 10.76
N ARG A 190 9.98 19.55 9.65
CA ARG A 190 10.55 19.98 8.35
C ARG A 190 9.90 21.25 7.82
N GLU A 191 8.59 21.42 7.98
CA GLU A 191 7.88 22.65 7.60
C GLU A 191 8.31 23.85 8.44
N ALA A 192 8.48 23.66 9.75
CA ALA A 192 8.99 24.70 10.66
C ALA A 192 10.43 25.10 10.32
N GLU A 193 11.30 24.13 10.01
CA GLU A 193 12.68 24.39 9.57
C GLU A 193 12.73 25.13 8.23
N ALA A 194 11.90 24.74 7.25
CA ALA A 194 11.84 25.40 5.94
C ALA A 194 11.37 26.86 6.05
N SER A 195 10.39 27.14 6.91
CA SER A 195 9.89 28.49 7.17
C SER A 195 10.94 29.38 7.86
N ASN A 196 11.73 28.81 8.77
CA ASN A 196 12.82 29.53 9.44
C ASN A 196 14.02 29.82 8.50
N GLN A 197 14.30 28.93 7.54
CA GLN A 197 15.34 29.15 6.53
C GLN A 197 14.94 30.22 5.50
N GLN A 198 13.66 30.29 5.11
CA GLN A 198 13.13 31.35 4.26
C GLN A 198 13.13 32.73 4.95
N ALA A 199 12.87 32.79 6.27
CA ALA A 199 13.00 34.03 7.02
C ALA A 199 14.47 34.52 7.14
N SER A 200 15.44 33.60 7.08
CA SER A 200 16.88 33.92 7.18
C SER A 200 17.50 34.35 5.84
N SER A 201 16.93 33.94 4.70
CA SER A 201 17.44 34.31 3.36
C SER A 201 16.94 35.68 2.84
N VAL A 202 15.92 36.27 3.47
CA VAL A 202 15.40 37.61 3.13
C VAL A 202 16.34 38.74 3.62
N ASN A 203 17.33 38.45 4.46
CA ASN A 203 18.19 39.45 5.09
C ASN A 203 19.58 39.65 4.43
N ILE A 204 19.78 39.19 3.19
CA ILE A 204 20.98 39.52 2.39
C ILE A 204 20.56 40.07 1.02
N GLY A 205 20.18 41.34 1.00
CA GLY A 205 20.39 42.27 -0.12
C GLY A 205 20.95 43.55 0.49
N ILE A 206 21.79 44.39 -0.11
CA ILE A 206 21.96 44.79 -1.51
C ILE A 206 23.33 45.49 -1.58
N TYR A 207 24.17 45.21 -2.58
CA TYR A 207 25.01 46.22 -3.25
C TYR A 207 25.11 45.86 -4.74
N GLU A 208 24.65 46.79 -5.58
CA GLU A 208 24.59 46.75 -7.04
C GLU A 208 25.98 46.78 -7.72
N ARG A 209 26.09 46.26 -8.96
CA ARG A 209 26.17 47.08 -10.20
C ARG A 209 26.43 46.26 -11.48
N GLN A 210 25.62 46.58 -12.51
CA GLN A 210 25.70 46.52 -14.00
C GLN A 210 27.09 46.28 -14.67
N GLU A 211 27.28 45.78 -15.91
CA GLU A 211 26.50 45.84 -17.18
C GLU A 211 27.13 44.93 -18.29
N ASN A 212 26.32 44.54 -19.31
CA ASN A 212 26.60 44.31 -20.77
C ASN A 212 27.59 43.22 -21.27
N ASP A 213 27.51 42.60 -22.46
CA ASP A 213 26.63 42.59 -23.67
C ASP A 213 27.00 41.35 -24.54
N ASN A 214 26.07 40.89 -25.41
CA ASN A 214 26.23 40.16 -26.71
C ASN A 214 27.01 38.80 -26.78
N GLU A 215 26.77 37.81 -27.66
CA GLU A 215 26.02 37.66 -28.92
C GLU A 215 25.87 36.16 -29.28
N GLN A 216 24.71 35.80 -29.83
CA GLN A 216 24.44 34.94 -31.00
C GLN A 216 24.99 33.50 -31.25
N ILE A 217 24.03 32.66 -31.71
CA ILE A 217 24.02 31.73 -32.89
C ILE A 217 24.07 30.18 -32.69
N ALA A 218 22.94 29.58 -33.12
CA ALA A 218 22.67 28.35 -33.89
C ALA A 218 23.03 26.93 -33.42
N GLY A 219 22.10 26.00 -33.75
CA GLY A 219 22.48 24.70 -34.32
C GLY A 219 21.74 23.44 -33.85
N SER A 220 20.58 23.16 -34.49
CA SER A 220 20.20 21.88 -35.13
C SER A 220 20.28 20.50 -34.41
N SER A 221 19.10 19.88 -34.27
CA SER A 221 18.69 18.50 -34.64
C SER A 221 19.61 17.29 -34.40
N SER A 222 19.08 16.20 -33.82
CA SER A 222 18.55 15.03 -34.56
C SER A 222 18.30 13.79 -33.69
N SER A 223 17.32 13.02 -34.16
CA SER A 223 16.72 11.74 -33.77
C SER A 223 17.61 10.49 -33.93
N ALA A 224 17.31 9.39 -33.20
CA ALA A 224 17.02 8.05 -33.79
C ALA A 224 16.85 6.91 -32.74
N SER A 225 15.65 6.33 -32.73
CA SER A 225 15.22 4.91 -32.83
C SER A 225 16.16 3.73 -32.49
N ASN A 226 15.70 2.87 -31.54
CA ASN A 226 15.43 1.40 -31.57
C ASN A 226 16.31 0.43 -32.39
N PRO A 227 16.56 -0.83 -31.93
CA PRO A 227 15.53 -1.88 -32.04
C PRO A 227 15.50 -3.01 -30.97
N ALA A 228 14.35 -3.68 -30.97
CA ALA A 228 14.02 -4.91 -30.23
C ALA A 228 14.44 -6.19 -30.98
N LEU A 229 14.57 -7.30 -30.24
CA LEU A 229 14.65 -8.68 -30.74
C LEU A 229 13.67 -9.60 -29.96
N PRO A 230 13.12 -10.68 -30.56
CA PRO A 230 11.88 -11.33 -30.11
C PRO A 230 12.13 -12.78 -29.56
N PRO A 231 11.14 -13.71 -29.47
CA PRO A 231 10.63 -14.22 -28.20
C PRO A 231 10.89 -15.73 -27.97
N SER A 232 10.68 -16.21 -26.74
CA SER A 232 10.62 -17.65 -26.44
C SER A 232 9.27 -18.04 -25.83
N SER A 233 8.75 -19.16 -26.33
CA SER A 233 7.40 -19.71 -26.23
C SER A 233 7.03 -20.25 -24.85
N LEU A 234 5.90 -19.78 -24.29
CA LEU A 234 5.09 -20.48 -23.28
C LEU A 234 3.60 -20.19 -23.54
N ALA A 235 2.81 -21.27 -23.58
CA ALA A 235 1.35 -21.40 -23.73
C ALA A 235 0.50 -20.12 -23.96
N LEU A 236 -0.15 -20.05 -25.13
CA LEU A 236 -1.08 -18.98 -25.52
C LEU A 236 -2.47 -19.18 -24.89
N VAL A 237 -2.70 -18.50 -23.76
CA VAL A 237 -4.01 -17.88 -23.50
C VAL A 237 -4.15 -16.72 -24.52
N PRO A 238 -5.31 -16.53 -25.18
CA PRO A 238 -5.45 -15.51 -26.22
C PRO A 238 -4.98 -14.13 -25.74
N ILE A 239 -4.09 -13.49 -26.49
CA ILE A 239 -3.49 -12.19 -26.16
C ILE A 239 -4.56 -11.11 -25.92
N ALA A 240 -5.73 -11.24 -26.59
CA ALA A 240 -6.89 -10.38 -26.37
C ALA A 240 -7.37 -10.38 -24.91
N ARG A 241 -7.40 -11.56 -24.26
CA ARG A 241 -7.83 -11.73 -22.87
C ARG A 241 -6.83 -11.09 -21.88
N ARG A 242 -5.53 -11.11 -22.20
CA ARG A 242 -4.45 -10.53 -21.37
C ARG A 242 -4.47 -9.01 -21.27
N ASN A 243 -5.07 -8.32 -22.23
CA ASN A 243 -5.14 -6.87 -22.23
C ASN A 243 -6.39 -6.36 -21.51
N LYS A 244 -7.48 -7.15 -21.52
CA LYS A 244 -8.78 -6.78 -20.96
C LYS A 244 -8.69 -6.40 -19.48
N TRP A 245 -8.17 -7.28 -18.63
CA TRP A 245 -8.16 -7.06 -17.18
C TRP A 245 -7.20 -5.95 -16.74
N LYS A 246 -6.06 -5.83 -17.42
CA LYS A 246 -5.12 -4.74 -17.19
C LYS A 246 -5.74 -3.38 -17.55
N VAL A 247 -6.57 -3.34 -18.59
CA VAL A 247 -7.33 -2.13 -18.97
C VAL A 247 -8.40 -1.83 -17.93
N ALA A 248 -9.20 -2.82 -17.52
CA ALA A 248 -10.24 -2.65 -16.49
C ALA A 248 -9.65 -2.12 -15.16
N PHE A 249 -8.56 -2.72 -14.69
CA PHE A 249 -7.87 -2.26 -13.47
C PHE A 249 -7.36 -0.81 -13.59
N ARG A 250 -6.81 -0.43 -14.76
CA ARG A 250 -6.36 0.95 -15.00
C ARG A 250 -7.52 1.93 -15.07
N ALA A 251 -8.63 1.55 -15.70
CA ALA A 251 -9.83 2.36 -15.78
C ALA A 251 -10.37 2.62 -14.38
N PHE A 252 -10.54 1.57 -13.57
CA PHE A 252 -11.01 1.70 -12.20
C PHE A 252 -10.05 2.52 -11.32
N ASN A 253 -8.74 2.27 -11.43
CA ASN A 253 -7.74 3.09 -10.74
C ASN A 253 -7.80 4.57 -11.13
N SER A 254 -8.07 4.87 -12.40
CA SER A 254 -8.24 6.25 -12.86
C SER A 254 -9.52 6.86 -12.29
N ALA A 255 -10.64 6.13 -12.34
CA ALA A 255 -11.91 6.57 -11.78
C ALA A 255 -11.79 6.91 -10.29
N VAL A 256 -11.11 6.08 -9.50
CA VAL A 256 -10.85 6.35 -8.08
C VAL A 256 -10.04 7.64 -7.90
N ASN A 257 -8.90 7.78 -8.58
CA ASN A 257 -8.06 8.97 -8.42
C ASN A 257 -8.79 10.26 -8.87
N TYR A 258 -9.52 10.22 -9.98
CA TYR A 258 -10.27 11.39 -10.47
C TYR A 258 -11.55 11.65 -9.66
N GLY A 259 -12.24 10.62 -9.19
CA GLY A 259 -13.46 10.74 -8.39
C GLY A 259 -13.21 11.43 -7.05
N PHE A 260 -12.09 11.10 -6.39
CA PHE A 260 -11.68 11.76 -5.15
C PHE A 260 -11.11 13.17 -5.39
N LEU A 261 -10.38 13.41 -6.49
CA LEU A 261 -9.94 14.77 -6.83
C LEU A 261 -11.12 15.67 -7.24
N ALA A 262 -12.11 15.14 -7.96
CA ALA A 262 -13.30 15.89 -8.36
C ALA A 262 -14.18 16.26 -7.15
N SER A 263 -14.25 15.40 -6.12
CA SER A 263 -14.96 15.72 -4.88
C SER A 263 -14.25 16.79 -4.04
N GLU A 264 -12.92 16.89 -4.13
CA GLU A 264 -12.15 18.00 -3.54
C GLU A 264 -12.28 19.30 -4.35
N VAL A 265 -12.41 19.23 -5.68
CA VAL A 265 -12.54 20.39 -6.58
C VAL A 265 -13.96 21.01 -6.58
N CYS A 266 -14.99 20.27 -6.13
CA CYS A 266 -16.37 20.78 -6.08
C CYS A 266 -16.69 21.74 -4.91
N ASN A 267 -15.72 22.15 -4.08
CA ASN A 267 -15.91 23.13 -3.00
C ASN A 267 -15.23 24.50 -3.24
N ILE A 268 -14.88 24.83 -4.48
CA ILE A 268 -14.36 26.15 -4.86
C ILE A 268 -15.16 26.71 -6.03
N LEU A 269 -16.40 27.18 -5.76
CA LEU A 269 -17.10 28.21 -6.53
C LEU A 269 -17.93 29.08 -5.59
#